data_AF-A0A2P8FU55-F1
#
_entry.id   AF-A0A2P8FU55-F1
#
_cell.length_a   1.000
_cell.length_b   1.000
_cell.length_c   1.000
_cell.angle_alpha   90.00
_cell.angle_beta   90.00
_cell.angle_gamma   90.00
#
_symmetry.space_group_name_H-M   'P 1'
#
loop_
_entity.id
_entity.type
_entity.pdbx_description
1 polymer ?
#
loop_
_entity_poly.entity_id
_entity_poly.type
_entity_poly.pdbx_seq_one_letter_code
_entity_poly.pdbx_strand_id
1 'polypeptide(L)'
;MLKRYFTFALALLASSAGSAQTTYFHQDFSQTTALINPQPDTGQFSHVILTAPALSYHKFHKGYMELTRSRLDSATGGIIRAMRATPFTPNTETLVVRIALSVEGIQAPALNAMYFYVGEDFNPVNNSFPGNGLMFAKCSVNFLEDGFNIKDLETRQVSRTYSEKKLVTLTWILNNSKEPLTYRVNALSAEETALPGTYDLWVDGEPVVRAAKAYPGASAYSKTKLSNFEMRYRNGVGKIRIDEISIDDGRPKPDTENAMVAPNPAKRDHITLSAKGVNASSLRLIDLNGRVLPSKTVMETAGKLSLKPLSPPASGIYILQFQNQDGQEQAVKVMIE
;
A
#
# COMPACT_ATOMS: atom_id res chain seq x y z
N MET A 1 -45.98 37.96 -11.67
CA MET A 1 -45.84 36.89 -10.66
C MET A 1 -44.95 35.78 -11.20
N LEU A 2 -43.62 35.91 -11.13
CA LEU A 2 -42.72 34.77 -11.34
C LEU A 2 -41.46 35.03 -10.49
N LYS A 3 -41.55 34.57 -9.23
CA LYS A 3 -40.51 34.68 -8.21
C LYS A 3 -39.72 33.38 -8.17
N ARG A 4 -38.39 33.53 -8.11
CA ARG A 4 -37.48 32.80 -7.22
C ARG A 4 -37.51 31.26 -7.24
N TYR A 5 -36.79 30.62 -8.15
CA TYR A 5 -36.20 29.29 -7.90
C TYR A 5 -34.99 29.06 -8.83
N PHE A 6 -33.82 29.64 -8.50
CA PHE A 6 -32.54 29.23 -9.10
C PHE A 6 -31.41 29.54 -8.12
N THR A 7 -31.44 28.88 -6.97
CA THR A 7 -30.36 28.89 -6.00
C THR A 7 -30.45 27.55 -5.26
N PHE A 8 -29.33 26.85 -5.11
CA PHE A 8 -29.16 25.48 -4.59
C PHE A 8 -29.14 24.34 -5.61
N ALA A 9 -28.05 24.21 -6.36
CA ALA A 9 -27.53 22.92 -6.84
C ALA A 9 -26.05 23.02 -7.22
N LEU A 10 -25.18 23.51 -6.32
CA LEU A 10 -23.73 23.41 -6.51
C LEU A 10 -23.00 23.45 -5.16
N ALA A 11 -23.31 22.49 -4.28
CA ALA A 11 -22.67 22.35 -2.97
C ALA A 11 -22.58 20.88 -2.53
N LEU A 12 -22.24 19.97 -3.45
CA LEU A 12 -22.06 18.54 -3.16
C LEU A 12 -20.95 17.89 -4.01
N LEU A 13 -19.83 18.59 -4.14
CA LEU A 13 -18.54 18.00 -4.53
C LEU A 13 -17.49 18.28 -3.44
N ALA A 14 -17.92 18.24 -2.17
CA ALA A 14 -17.03 18.32 -1.04
C ALA A 14 -16.55 16.91 -0.68
N SER A 15 -15.22 16.78 -0.63
CA SER A 15 -14.44 15.83 0.19
C SER A 15 -14.54 14.34 -0.14
N SER A 16 -13.82 13.95 -1.20
CA SER A 16 -12.96 12.77 -1.13
C SER A 16 -11.51 13.21 -1.28
N ALA A 17 -11.00 13.95 -0.28
CA ALA A 17 -9.56 14.04 -0.06
C ALA A 17 -9.12 12.67 0.46
N GLY A 18 -8.93 11.73 -0.46
CA GLY A 18 -8.36 10.44 -0.14
C GLY A 18 -6.88 10.64 0.09
N SER A 19 -6.43 10.37 1.32
CA SER A 19 -5.01 10.42 1.64
C SER A 19 -4.23 9.57 0.66
N ALA A 20 -3.34 10.19 -0.11
CA ALA A 20 -2.48 9.50 -1.05
C ALA A 20 -1.48 8.61 -0.27
N GLN A 21 -1.89 7.36 0.01
CA GLN A 21 -1.03 6.35 0.59
C GLN A 21 -0.03 5.89 -0.49
N THR A 22 1.24 5.72 -0.13
CA THR A 22 2.22 5.18 -1.09
C THR A 22 1.98 3.68 -1.22
N THR A 23 1.58 3.22 -2.41
CA THR A 23 1.45 1.80 -2.71
C THR A 23 2.79 1.26 -3.20
N TYR A 24 3.32 0.25 -2.50
CA TYR A 24 4.58 -0.42 -2.84
C TYR A 24 4.36 -1.65 -3.71
N PHE A 25 3.24 -2.32 -3.51
CA PHE A 25 2.85 -3.48 -4.30
C PHE A 25 1.33 -3.63 -4.31
N HIS A 26 0.74 -3.79 -5.49
CA HIS A 26 -0.68 -4.09 -5.65
C HIS A 26 -0.90 -5.08 -6.78
N GLN A 27 -1.63 -6.15 -6.50
CA GLN A 27 -2.04 -7.16 -7.47
C GLN A 27 -3.49 -7.53 -7.23
N ASP A 28 -4.36 -7.14 -8.15
CA ASP A 28 -5.74 -7.61 -8.25
C ASP A 28 -5.90 -8.72 -9.32
N PHE A 29 -4.80 -9.06 -9.99
CA PHE A 29 -4.73 -10.04 -11.08
C PHE A 29 -5.75 -9.77 -12.21
N SER A 30 -6.17 -8.52 -12.39
CA SER A 30 -7.08 -8.11 -13.47
C SER A 30 -6.50 -8.37 -14.87
N GLN A 31 -5.16 -8.41 -14.96
CA GLN A 31 -4.38 -8.77 -16.14
C GLN A 31 -3.68 -10.12 -15.93
N THR A 32 -3.50 -10.91 -16.99
CA THR A 32 -2.86 -12.24 -16.91
C THR A 32 -1.41 -12.26 -17.40
N THR A 33 -0.87 -11.12 -17.85
CA THR A 33 0.48 -11.02 -18.44
C THR A 33 1.33 -10.00 -17.71
N ALA A 34 2.66 -10.15 -17.75
CA ALA A 34 3.63 -9.24 -17.16
C ALA A 34 3.49 -9.05 -15.63
N LEU A 35 3.11 -10.11 -14.91
CA LEU A 35 3.00 -10.10 -13.44
C LEU A 35 4.32 -10.48 -12.73
N ILE A 36 5.39 -10.71 -13.49
CA ILE A 36 6.72 -11.08 -13.00
C ILE A 36 7.77 -10.29 -13.76
N ASN A 37 8.63 -9.56 -13.06
CA ASN A 37 9.74 -8.79 -13.62
C ASN A 37 10.84 -8.60 -12.57
N PRO A 38 12.12 -8.99 -12.81
CA PRO A 38 13.21 -8.79 -11.86
C PRO A 38 13.44 -7.33 -11.42
N GLN A 39 12.97 -6.36 -12.22
CA GLN A 39 12.88 -4.94 -11.86
C GLN A 39 11.41 -4.52 -11.85
N PRO A 40 10.64 -4.95 -10.83
CA PRO A 40 9.19 -4.83 -10.85
C PRO A 40 8.73 -3.40 -10.59
N ASP A 41 7.70 -2.96 -11.32
CA ASP A 41 6.90 -1.79 -10.92
C ASP A 41 6.01 -2.12 -9.71
N THR A 42 5.01 -1.32 -9.34
CA THR A 42 4.12 -1.61 -8.20
C THR A 42 3.16 -2.78 -8.47
N GLY A 43 2.99 -3.20 -9.71
CA GLY A 43 2.06 -4.24 -10.15
C GLY A 43 2.72 -5.58 -10.51
N GLN A 44 3.91 -5.87 -9.97
CA GLN A 44 4.68 -7.03 -10.43
C GLN A 44 5.34 -7.78 -9.28
N PHE A 45 5.30 -9.10 -9.28
CA PHE A 45 6.28 -9.86 -8.49
C PHE A 45 7.66 -9.68 -9.12
N SER A 46 8.70 -9.71 -8.30
CA SER A 46 10.06 -9.84 -8.83
C SER A 46 10.32 -11.24 -9.39
N HIS A 47 9.79 -12.26 -8.70
CA HIS A 47 10.08 -13.66 -8.97
C HIS A 47 8.89 -14.54 -8.59
N VAL A 48 8.65 -15.59 -9.38
CA VAL A 48 7.88 -16.76 -8.97
C VAL A 48 8.68 -18.02 -9.26
N ILE A 49 8.98 -18.80 -8.23
CA ILE A 49 9.94 -19.91 -8.30
C ILE A 49 9.24 -21.21 -7.93
N LEU A 50 9.53 -22.27 -8.70
CA LEU A 50 9.08 -23.64 -8.46
C LEU A 50 10.31 -24.53 -8.27
N THR A 51 10.43 -25.22 -7.14
CA THR A 51 11.58 -26.13 -6.92
C THR A 51 11.41 -27.50 -7.55
N ALA A 52 10.16 -27.94 -7.80
CA ALA A 52 9.86 -29.13 -8.59
C ALA A 52 8.55 -28.92 -9.37
N PRO A 53 8.60 -28.42 -10.62
CA PRO A 53 7.41 -28.10 -11.42
C PRO A 53 6.45 -29.28 -11.67
N ALA A 54 6.92 -30.52 -11.54
CA ALA A 54 6.08 -31.72 -11.64
C ALA A 54 5.16 -31.91 -10.41
N LEU A 55 5.51 -31.32 -9.27
CA LEU A 55 4.80 -31.47 -7.99
C LEU A 55 4.08 -30.18 -7.57
N SER A 56 4.36 -29.07 -8.24
CA SER A 56 3.72 -27.79 -7.97
C SER A 56 3.67 -26.90 -9.19
N TYR A 57 2.65 -26.07 -9.25
CA TYR A 57 2.53 -25.04 -10.28
C TYR A 57 1.81 -23.82 -9.72
N HIS A 58 2.03 -22.70 -10.40
CA HIS A 58 1.24 -21.49 -10.23
C HIS A 58 0.56 -21.16 -11.55
N LYS A 59 -0.59 -20.48 -11.48
CA LYS A 59 -1.27 -19.98 -12.66
C LYS A 59 -1.92 -18.64 -12.37
N PHE A 60 -1.73 -17.67 -13.24
CA PHE A 60 -2.44 -16.41 -13.20
C PHE A 60 -3.73 -16.52 -13.99
N HIS A 61 -4.83 -16.20 -13.33
CA HIS A 61 -6.17 -16.11 -13.92
C HIS A 61 -6.62 -14.66 -13.84
N LYS A 62 -7.65 -14.32 -14.62
CA LYS A 62 -8.31 -13.03 -14.45
C LYS A 62 -8.96 -12.98 -13.05
N GLY A 63 -8.42 -12.15 -12.18
CA GLY A 63 -8.90 -11.90 -10.82
C GLY A 63 -8.25 -12.74 -9.71
N TYR A 64 -7.34 -13.68 -10.02
CA TYR A 64 -6.59 -14.38 -8.95
C TYR A 64 -5.31 -15.07 -9.45
N MET A 65 -4.39 -15.33 -8.51
CA MET A 65 -3.29 -16.28 -8.64
C MET A 65 -3.64 -17.61 -7.97
N GLU A 66 -3.53 -18.72 -8.70
CA GLU A 66 -3.67 -20.08 -8.14
C GLU A 66 -2.29 -20.65 -7.81
N LEU A 67 -2.17 -21.25 -6.63
CA LEU A 67 -1.00 -21.99 -6.16
C LEU A 67 -1.42 -23.42 -5.85
N THR A 68 -0.85 -24.40 -6.55
CA THR A 68 -1.17 -25.82 -6.34
C THR A 68 0.06 -26.64 -6.00
N ARG A 69 -0.01 -27.43 -4.92
CA ARG A 69 0.97 -28.46 -4.57
C ARG A 69 0.28 -29.81 -4.47
N SER A 70 0.78 -30.81 -5.17
CA SER A 70 0.10 -32.11 -5.32
C SER A 70 0.69 -33.25 -4.50
N ARG A 71 1.88 -33.09 -3.91
CA ARG A 71 2.51 -34.12 -3.06
C ARG A 71 3.37 -33.55 -1.94
N LEU A 72 3.50 -34.32 -0.86
CA LEU A 72 4.49 -34.11 0.19
C LEU A 72 5.83 -34.68 -0.31
N ASP A 73 6.82 -33.80 -0.46
CA ASP A 73 8.22 -34.19 -0.58
C ASP A 73 9.01 -33.37 0.45
N SER A 74 9.59 -34.08 1.43
CA SER A 74 9.94 -33.56 2.75
C SER A 74 11.24 -32.76 2.79
N ALA A 75 12.05 -32.76 1.73
CA ALA A 75 13.32 -32.03 1.73
C ALA A 75 13.30 -30.77 0.85
N THR A 76 12.84 -30.86 -0.40
CA THR A 76 12.92 -29.73 -1.37
C THR A 76 11.81 -29.72 -2.43
N GLY A 77 10.92 -30.71 -2.47
CA GLY A 77 10.01 -30.87 -3.61
C GLY A 77 8.79 -29.96 -3.60
N GLY A 78 8.55 -29.33 -4.75
CA GLY A 78 7.30 -28.65 -5.07
C GLY A 78 7.06 -27.34 -4.31
N ILE A 79 8.10 -26.70 -3.78
CA ILE A 79 7.95 -25.39 -3.12
C ILE A 79 7.56 -24.36 -4.17
N ILE A 80 6.58 -23.53 -3.85
CA ILE A 80 6.24 -22.33 -4.64
C ILE A 80 6.64 -21.10 -3.84
N ARG A 81 7.38 -20.19 -4.47
CA ARG A 81 7.71 -18.88 -3.88
C ARG A 81 7.24 -17.78 -4.82
N ALA A 82 6.54 -16.79 -4.31
CA ALA A 82 6.22 -15.56 -5.02
C ALA A 82 6.76 -14.38 -4.22
N MET A 83 7.57 -13.52 -4.84
CA MET A 83 8.44 -12.62 -4.09
C MET A 83 8.49 -11.21 -4.67
N ARG A 84 8.60 -10.23 -3.78
CA ARG A 84 9.17 -8.90 -3.99
C ARG A 84 10.56 -8.86 -3.35
N ALA A 85 11.53 -9.43 -4.06
CA ALA A 85 12.94 -9.48 -3.68
C ALA A 85 13.69 -8.17 -4.02
N THR A 86 13.20 -7.42 -5.00
CA THR A 86 13.66 -6.05 -5.26
C THR A 86 13.07 -5.12 -4.17
N PRO A 87 13.90 -4.39 -3.41
CA PRO A 87 13.46 -3.52 -2.33
C PRO A 87 12.38 -2.51 -2.75
N PHE A 88 11.38 -2.31 -1.90
CA PHE A 88 10.40 -1.23 -2.07
C PHE A 88 11.09 0.14 -2.10
N THR A 89 10.66 1.00 -3.03
CA THR A 89 11.23 2.34 -3.19
C THR A 89 10.10 3.38 -3.20
N PRO A 90 10.18 4.43 -2.36
CA PRO A 90 11.19 4.67 -1.33
C PRO A 90 11.12 3.65 -0.18
N ASN A 91 12.23 3.47 0.56
CA ASN A 91 12.23 2.64 1.76
C ASN A 91 11.20 3.16 2.78
N THR A 92 10.49 2.24 3.43
CA THR A 92 9.47 2.56 4.44
C THR A 92 9.77 1.90 5.78
N GLU A 93 9.29 2.53 6.84
CA GLU A 93 9.35 2.02 8.21
C GLU A 93 7.99 1.53 8.71
N THR A 94 6.94 1.69 7.92
CA THR A 94 5.59 1.29 8.26
C THR A 94 4.89 0.66 7.07
N LEU A 95 4.27 -0.50 7.27
CA LEU A 95 3.51 -1.17 6.21
C LEU A 95 2.12 -1.58 6.70
N VAL A 96 1.17 -1.55 5.77
CA VAL A 96 -0.09 -2.26 5.87
C VAL A 96 -0.15 -3.22 4.70
N VAL A 97 -0.07 -4.52 5.01
CA VAL A 97 -0.19 -5.60 4.03
C VAL A 97 -1.59 -6.18 4.12
N ARG A 98 -2.30 -6.24 2.98
CA ARG A 98 -3.61 -6.90 2.87
C ARG A 98 -3.55 -8.00 1.83
N ILE A 99 -4.07 -9.16 2.17
CA ILE A 99 -4.09 -10.31 1.27
C ILE A 99 -5.49 -10.93 1.33
N ALA A 100 -6.20 -10.91 0.22
CA ALA A 100 -7.45 -11.65 0.04
C ALA A 100 -7.10 -13.05 -0.50
N LEU A 101 -7.44 -14.09 0.25
CA LEU A 101 -7.10 -15.48 -0.10
C LEU A 101 -8.19 -16.47 0.30
N SER A 102 -8.18 -17.61 -0.38
CA SER A 102 -8.97 -18.79 -0.02
C SER A 102 -8.14 -20.07 -0.16
N VAL A 103 -8.43 -21.06 0.68
CA VAL A 103 -7.92 -22.43 0.49
C VAL A 103 -8.97 -23.22 -0.27
N GLU A 104 -8.71 -23.51 -1.54
CA GLU A 104 -9.69 -24.13 -2.45
C GLU A 104 -9.78 -25.65 -2.32
N GLY A 105 -8.76 -26.27 -1.74
CA GLY A 105 -8.62 -27.71 -1.62
C GLY A 105 -7.54 -28.08 -0.63
N ILE A 106 -7.85 -28.88 0.39
CA ILE A 106 -6.89 -29.48 1.33
C ILE A 106 -6.80 -30.97 1.04
N GLN A 107 -5.60 -31.45 0.69
CA GLN A 107 -5.38 -32.89 0.47
C GLN A 107 -4.86 -33.59 1.73
N ALA A 108 -4.17 -32.86 2.60
CA ALA A 108 -3.68 -33.36 3.87
C ALA A 108 -3.53 -32.19 4.87
N PRO A 109 -3.85 -32.40 6.17
CA PRO A 109 -3.55 -31.44 7.22
C PRO A 109 -2.06 -31.14 7.28
N ALA A 110 -1.71 -29.86 7.47
CA ALA A 110 -0.34 -29.40 7.53
C ALA A 110 -0.23 -28.09 8.30
N LEU A 111 0.58 -28.09 9.35
CA LEU A 111 0.93 -26.86 10.05
C LEU A 111 1.90 -26.03 9.21
N ASN A 112 1.65 -24.73 9.18
CA ASN A 112 2.38 -23.74 8.40
C ASN A 112 2.47 -24.17 6.91
N ALA A 113 1.32 -24.54 6.33
CA ALA A 113 1.17 -24.97 4.96
C ALA A 113 1.82 -23.97 3.98
N MET A 114 1.46 -22.70 4.13
CA MET A 114 1.99 -21.55 3.38
C MET A 114 2.46 -20.48 4.36
N TYR A 115 3.57 -19.82 4.06
CA TYR A 115 4.15 -18.76 4.86
C TYR A 115 4.06 -17.41 4.15
N PHE A 116 3.98 -16.34 4.94
CA PHE A 116 4.15 -14.97 4.51
C PHE A 116 5.28 -14.33 5.31
N TYR A 117 6.21 -13.69 4.62
CA TYR A 117 7.36 -13.01 5.21
C TYR A 117 7.41 -11.55 4.76
N VAL A 118 7.73 -10.67 5.71
CA VAL A 118 8.16 -9.30 5.45
C VAL A 118 9.53 -9.11 6.07
N GLY A 119 10.45 -8.49 5.35
CA GLY A 119 11.85 -8.38 5.77
C GLY A 119 12.71 -7.56 4.82
N GLU A 120 14.00 -7.86 4.82
CA GLU A 120 15.01 -7.27 3.93
C GLU A 120 15.90 -8.36 3.30
N ASP A 121 16.53 -8.04 2.18
CA ASP A 121 17.52 -8.87 1.48
C ASP A 121 17.07 -10.30 1.19
N PHE A 122 15.80 -10.48 0.82
CA PHE A 122 15.28 -11.79 0.44
C PHE A 122 15.93 -12.30 -0.86
N ASN A 123 16.69 -13.38 -0.75
CA ASN A 123 17.42 -13.95 -1.88
C ASN A 123 16.50 -14.83 -2.76
N PRO A 124 16.29 -14.47 -4.04
CA PRO A 124 15.46 -15.26 -4.95
C PRO A 124 16.16 -16.54 -5.45
N VAL A 125 17.49 -16.61 -5.39
CA VAL A 125 18.28 -17.76 -5.85
C VAL A 125 18.37 -18.87 -4.79
N ASN A 126 18.26 -18.53 -3.51
CA ASN A 126 18.35 -19.49 -2.41
C ASN A 126 16.95 -19.98 -1.99
N ASN A 127 16.70 -21.29 -2.07
CA ASN A 127 15.43 -21.91 -1.66
C ASN A 127 15.31 -22.18 -0.15
N SER A 128 16.36 -21.92 0.62
CA SER A 128 16.33 -21.96 2.09
C SER A 128 15.39 -20.89 2.65
N PHE A 129 14.94 -21.06 3.90
CA PHE A 129 14.20 -20.00 4.58
C PHE A 129 15.07 -18.74 4.69
N PRO A 130 14.49 -17.53 4.57
CA PRO A 130 15.21 -16.32 4.93
C PRO A 130 15.76 -16.46 6.36
N GLY A 131 16.99 -16.02 6.59
CA GLY A 131 17.58 -16.03 7.92
C GLY A 131 16.72 -15.21 8.87
N ASN A 132 16.59 -15.65 10.13
CA ASN A 132 15.71 -14.97 11.09
C ASN A 132 16.02 -13.48 11.24
N GLY A 133 17.30 -13.09 11.20
CA GLY A 133 17.72 -11.69 11.30
C GLY A 133 17.32 -10.81 10.12
N LEU A 134 16.88 -11.39 8.99
CA LEU A 134 16.39 -10.65 7.82
C LEU A 134 14.89 -10.36 7.87
N MET A 135 14.14 -11.10 8.70
CA MET A 135 12.69 -10.96 8.77
C MET A 135 12.33 -9.89 9.80
N PHE A 136 11.29 -9.11 9.51
CA PHE A 136 10.60 -8.27 10.50
C PHE A 136 9.44 -9.02 11.13
N ALA A 137 8.69 -9.78 10.33
CA ALA A 137 7.52 -10.49 10.80
C ALA A 137 7.23 -11.70 9.88
N LYS A 138 6.55 -12.70 10.44
CA LYS A 138 6.15 -13.90 9.70
C LYS A 138 4.84 -14.47 10.23
N CYS A 139 3.95 -14.84 9.32
CA CYS A 139 2.73 -15.59 9.63
C CYS A 139 2.57 -16.75 8.65
N SER A 140 1.57 -17.61 8.88
CA SER A 140 1.34 -18.78 8.03
C SER A 140 -0.12 -19.20 7.98
N VAL A 141 -0.50 -19.91 6.93
CA VAL A 141 -1.76 -20.65 6.83
C VAL A 141 -1.54 -22.06 7.36
N ASN A 142 -2.38 -22.57 8.24
CA ASN A 142 -2.44 -24.01 8.55
C ASN A 142 -3.55 -24.66 7.72
N PHE A 143 -3.30 -25.87 7.24
CA PHE A 143 -4.32 -26.76 6.71
C PHE A 143 -4.77 -27.70 7.83
N LEU A 144 -6.07 -27.76 8.06
CA LEU A 144 -6.73 -28.61 9.06
C LEU A 144 -7.64 -29.61 8.34
N GLU A 145 -8.23 -30.54 9.08
CA GLU A 145 -9.19 -31.51 8.52
C GLU A 145 -10.50 -30.84 8.09
N ASP A 146 -10.91 -29.78 8.78
CA ASP A 146 -12.20 -29.09 8.62
C ASP A 146 -12.07 -27.70 7.97
N GLY A 147 -10.87 -27.31 7.55
CA GLY A 147 -10.63 -26.00 6.97
C GLY A 147 -9.21 -25.48 7.18
N PHE A 148 -9.08 -24.17 7.35
CA PHE A 148 -7.79 -23.51 7.51
C PHE A 148 -7.86 -22.39 8.54
N ASN A 149 -6.71 -22.02 9.11
CA ASN A 149 -6.58 -20.82 9.94
C ASN A 149 -5.26 -20.11 9.67
N ILE A 150 -5.18 -18.85 10.09
CA ILE A 150 -3.95 -18.05 10.02
C ILE A 150 -3.27 -18.09 11.38
N LYS A 151 -1.98 -18.35 11.38
CA LYS A 151 -1.13 -18.46 12.57
C LYS A 151 -0.07 -17.38 12.57
N ASP A 152 -0.02 -16.63 13.66
CA ASP A 152 1.14 -15.82 13.99
C ASP A 152 2.28 -16.71 14.48
N LEU A 153 3.48 -16.59 13.90
CA LEU A 153 4.58 -17.51 14.20
C LEU A 153 5.47 -17.04 15.35
N GLU A 154 5.38 -15.78 15.77
CA GLU A 154 6.10 -15.27 16.95
C GLU A 154 5.39 -15.71 18.23
N THR A 155 4.10 -15.41 18.36
CA THR A 155 3.28 -15.70 19.55
C THR A 155 2.59 -17.05 19.51
N ARG A 156 2.57 -17.72 18.35
CA ARG A 156 1.86 -18.98 18.09
C ARG A 156 0.33 -18.89 18.17
N GLN A 157 -0.23 -17.69 18.29
CA GLN A 157 -1.67 -17.48 18.24
C GLN A 157 -2.23 -17.82 16.85
N VAL A 158 -3.47 -18.30 16.82
CA VAL A 158 -4.19 -18.67 15.59
C VAL A 158 -5.51 -17.94 15.52
N SER A 159 -5.95 -17.60 14.30
CA SER A 159 -7.31 -17.16 14.04
C SER A 159 -8.30 -18.30 14.30
N ARG A 160 -9.60 -18.00 14.25
CA ARG A 160 -10.63 -19.04 14.08
C ARG A 160 -10.36 -19.87 12.82
N THR A 161 -10.97 -21.06 12.78
CA THR A 161 -10.98 -21.92 11.60
C THR A 161 -12.02 -21.42 10.60
N TYR A 162 -11.62 -21.36 9.33
CA TYR A 162 -12.44 -21.04 8.18
C TYR A 162 -12.59 -22.28 7.30
N SER A 163 -13.80 -22.51 6.79
CA SER A 163 -14.03 -23.60 5.83
C SER A 163 -13.24 -23.37 4.54
N GLU A 164 -12.90 -24.44 3.82
CA GLU A 164 -12.38 -24.34 2.45
C GLU A 164 -13.27 -23.44 1.57
N LYS A 165 -12.67 -22.78 0.58
CA LYS A 165 -13.29 -21.84 -0.37
C LYS A 165 -13.86 -20.57 0.24
N LYS A 166 -13.82 -20.41 1.57
CA LYS A 166 -14.12 -19.13 2.21
C LYS A 166 -13.00 -18.15 1.86
N LEU A 167 -13.35 -17.09 1.15
CA LEU A 167 -12.47 -15.94 0.97
C LEU A 167 -12.34 -15.20 2.31
N VAL A 168 -11.10 -14.96 2.74
CA VAL A 168 -10.76 -14.18 3.93
C VAL A 168 -9.73 -13.11 3.58
N THR A 169 -9.72 -12.02 4.35
CA THR A 169 -8.73 -10.96 4.22
C THR A 169 -7.79 -10.96 5.42
N LEU A 170 -6.52 -11.33 5.17
CA LEU A 170 -5.44 -11.10 6.11
C LEU A 170 -5.04 -9.63 6.06
N THR A 171 -5.02 -8.95 7.21
CA THR A 171 -4.49 -7.58 7.34
C THR A 171 -3.36 -7.57 8.35
N TRP A 172 -2.19 -7.07 7.94
CA TRP A 172 -0.98 -7.08 8.75
C TRP A 172 -0.39 -5.67 8.82
N ILE A 173 -0.33 -5.13 10.03
CA ILE A 173 0.15 -3.79 10.32
C ILE A 173 1.55 -3.93 10.90
N LEU A 174 2.56 -3.37 10.24
CA LEU A 174 3.96 -3.53 10.61
C LEU A 174 4.57 -2.17 10.93
N ASN A 175 5.09 -2.00 12.15
CA ASN A 175 5.70 -0.74 12.58
C ASN A 175 7.17 -0.95 13.00
N ASN A 176 8.08 -0.71 12.08
CA ASN A 176 9.52 -0.70 12.32
C ASN A 176 10.05 0.71 12.68
N SER A 177 9.17 1.72 12.70
CA SER A 177 9.55 3.10 13.02
C SER A 177 9.76 3.30 14.52
N LYS A 178 10.26 4.49 14.90
CA LYS A 178 10.46 4.90 16.30
C LYS A 178 9.20 5.46 16.96
N GLU A 179 8.14 5.72 16.20
CA GLU A 179 6.91 6.33 16.71
C GLU A 179 5.73 5.36 16.58
N PRO A 180 4.68 5.50 17.39
CA PRO A 180 3.47 4.71 17.23
C PRO A 180 2.85 4.89 15.85
N LEU A 181 2.31 3.82 15.30
CA LEU A 181 1.56 3.82 14.05
C LEU A 181 0.07 3.70 14.37
N THR A 182 -0.65 4.78 14.18
CA THR A 182 -2.11 4.81 14.29
C THR A 182 -2.75 4.32 12.98
N TYR A 183 -3.74 3.43 13.07
CA TYR A 183 -4.38 2.86 11.90
C TYR A 183 -5.83 2.47 12.15
N ARG A 184 -6.55 2.16 11.07
CA ARG A 184 -7.86 1.49 11.11
C ARG A 184 -7.80 0.24 10.26
N VAL A 185 -8.34 -0.87 10.77
CA VAL A 185 -8.38 -2.14 10.05
C VAL A 185 -9.28 -2.02 8.81
N ASN A 186 -10.40 -1.33 8.96
CA ASN A 186 -11.30 -0.96 7.87
C ASN A 186 -11.95 0.42 8.15
N ALA A 187 -12.68 0.96 7.17
CA ALA A 187 -13.27 2.31 7.29
C ALA A 187 -14.22 2.48 8.50
N LEU A 188 -14.83 1.38 8.96
CA LEU A 188 -15.80 1.38 10.06
C LEU A 188 -15.19 0.99 11.40
N SER A 189 -13.94 0.51 11.42
CA SER A 189 -13.32 0.06 12.67
C SER A 189 -12.92 1.23 13.54
N ALA A 190 -12.83 0.97 14.85
CA ALA A 190 -12.13 1.86 15.76
C ALA A 190 -10.67 2.05 15.31
N GLU A 191 -10.10 3.15 15.75
CA GLU A 191 -8.68 3.44 15.59
C GLU A 191 -7.87 2.57 16.56
N GLU A 192 -6.81 1.97 16.04
CA GLU A 192 -5.90 1.09 16.75
C GLU A 192 -4.48 1.67 16.65
N THR A 193 -3.55 1.15 17.44
CA THR A 193 -2.17 1.64 17.47
C THR A 193 -1.16 0.51 17.59
N ALA A 194 -0.29 0.40 16.58
CA ALA A 194 0.87 -0.49 16.61
C ALA A 194 2.07 0.26 17.20
N LEU A 195 2.66 -0.27 18.27
CA LEU A 195 3.81 0.34 18.94
C LEU A 195 5.11 0.21 18.10
N PRO A 196 6.12 1.05 18.35
CA PRO A 196 7.45 0.91 17.73
C PRO A 196 8.01 -0.50 17.86
N GLY A 197 8.52 -1.06 16.76
CA GLY A 197 9.11 -2.40 16.73
C GLY A 197 8.11 -3.54 16.93
N THR A 198 6.83 -3.30 16.65
CA THR A 198 5.77 -4.30 16.77
C THR A 198 4.93 -4.44 15.49
N TYR A 199 4.11 -5.48 15.45
CA TYR A 199 3.10 -5.66 14.43
C TYR A 199 1.79 -6.20 15.02
N ASP A 200 0.70 -5.95 14.28
CA ASP A 200 -0.64 -6.47 14.56
C ASP A 200 -1.13 -7.30 13.38
N LEU A 201 -1.71 -8.46 13.64
CA LEU A 201 -2.23 -9.37 12.62
C LEU A 201 -3.73 -9.56 12.83
N TRP A 202 -4.49 -9.39 11.75
CA TRP A 202 -5.93 -9.47 11.70
C TRP A 202 -6.38 -10.40 10.57
N VAL A 203 -7.52 -11.05 10.73
CA VAL A 203 -8.19 -11.82 9.67
C VAL A 203 -9.67 -11.49 9.70
N ASP A 204 -10.23 -11.06 8.56
CA ASP A 204 -11.64 -10.63 8.45
C ASP A 204 -12.05 -9.56 9.47
N GLY A 205 -11.10 -8.69 9.85
CA GLY A 205 -11.33 -7.65 10.85
C GLY A 205 -11.25 -8.13 12.31
N GLU A 206 -11.04 -9.43 12.55
CA GLU A 206 -10.82 -9.98 13.89
C GLU A 206 -9.32 -10.07 14.20
N PRO A 207 -8.89 -9.67 15.42
CA PRO A 207 -7.48 -9.69 15.80
C PRO A 207 -7.02 -11.13 16.02
N VAL A 208 -5.92 -11.51 15.38
CA VAL A 208 -5.18 -12.74 15.71
C VAL A 208 -4.17 -12.46 16.81
N VAL A 209 -3.39 -11.38 16.65
CA VAL A 209 -2.45 -10.89 17.66
C VAL A 209 -2.33 -9.37 17.55
N ARG A 210 -2.11 -8.71 18.70
CA ARG A 210 -1.77 -7.29 18.80
C ARG A 210 -0.46 -7.10 19.55
N ALA A 211 0.30 -6.08 19.20
CA ALA A 211 1.57 -5.69 19.76
C ALA A 211 2.60 -6.85 19.80
N ALA A 212 2.59 -7.71 18.79
CA ALA A 212 3.59 -8.75 18.66
C ALA A 212 4.95 -8.09 18.37
N LYS A 213 6.00 -8.50 19.09
CA LYS A 213 7.35 -7.97 18.84
C LYS A 213 7.81 -8.35 17.45
N ALA A 214 8.54 -7.45 16.79
CA ALA A 214 9.21 -7.74 15.52
C ALA A 214 10.04 -9.03 15.66
N TYR A 215 9.81 -9.94 14.72
CA TYR A 215 10.47 -11.23 14.63
C TYR A 215 11.97 -11.04 14.41
N PRO A 216 12.85 -11.85 15.03
CA PRO A 216 12.60 -12.81 16.11
C PRO A 216 12.72 -12.13 17.49
N GLY A 217 11.63 -11.61 18.05
CA GLY A 217 11.54 -11.06 19.42
C GLY A 217 12.43 -9.86 19.80
N ALA A 218 13.41 -9.47 18.97
CA ALA A 218 14.38 -8.39 19.20
C ALA A 218 15.27 -8.13 17.95
N SER A 219 14.74 -8.30 16.73
CA SER A 219 15.51 -7.96 15.53
C SER A 219 16.09 -6.55 15.65
N ALA A 220 17.39 -6.39 15.39
CA ALA A 220 18.01 -5.07 15.35
C ALA A 220 17.26 -4.19 14.32
N TYR A 221 16.98 -2.95 14.72
CA TYR A 221 16.39 -1.97 13.83
C TYR A 221 17.26 -1.81 12.57
N SER A 222 16.61 -1.87 11.42
CA SER A 222 17.19 -1.53 10.13
C SER A 222 16.20 -0.64 9.39
N LYS A 223 16.67 0.43 8.74
CA LYS A 223 15.81 1.34 7.97
C LYS A 223 15.17 0.63 6.76
N THR A 224 15.76 -0.45 6.29
CA THR A 224 15.30 -1.26 5.15
C THR A 224 14.50 -2.48 5.57
N LYS A 225 14.20 -2.66 6.86
CA LYS A 225 13.64 -3.91 7.39
C LYS A 225 12.28 -4.31 6.82
N LEU A 226 11.54 -3.37 6.26
CA LEU A 226 10.25 -3.59 5.62
C LEU A 226 10.32 -3.42 4.09
N SER A 227 11.43 -3.81 3.45
CA SER A 227 11.65 -3.55 2.02
C SER A 227 11.30 -4.71 1.09
N ASN A 228 11.11 -5.92 1.62
CA ASN A 228 10.83 -7.12 0.85
C ASN A 228 9.63 -7.91 1.38
N PHE A 229 9.01 -8.66 0.48
CA PHE A 229 7.89 -9.54 0.77
C PHE A 229 8.05 -10.89 0.08
N GLU A 230 7.70 -11.98 0.76
CA GLU A 230 7.70 -13.33 0.18
C GLU A 230 6.48 -14.12 0.65
N MET A 231 5.80 -14.74 -0.31
CA MET A 231 4.85 -15.84 -0.09
C MET A 231 5.56 -17.16 -0.39
N ARG A 232 5.47 -18.14 0.51
CA ARG A 232 6.12 -19.44 0.35
C ARG A 232 5.18 -20.60 0.67
N TYR A 233 4.77 -21.34 -0.34
CA TYR A 233 3.97 -22.56 -0.18
C TYR A 233 4.90 -23.78 -0.09
N ARG A 234 5.05 -24.39 1.10
CA ARG A 234 6.10 -25.40 1.37
C ARG A 234 5.65 -26.66 2.11
N ASN A 235 4.75 -26.58 3.09
CA ASN A 235 4.40 -27.76 3.88
C ASN A 235 3.04 -28.35 3.50
N GLY A 236 2.09 -27.54 3.03
CA GLY A 236 0.75 -28.00 2.72
C GLY A 236 0.62 -28.61 1.33
N VAL A 237 -0.32 -29.53 1.18
CA VAL A 237 -0.69 -30.14 -0.10
C VAL A 237 -2.14 -29.83 -0.38
N GLY A 238 -2.41 -29.26 -1.55
CA GLY A 238 -3.68 -28.63 -1.85
C GLY A 238 -3.56 -27.47 -2.80
N LYS A 239 -4.56 -26.60 -2.74
CA LYS A 239 -4.73 -25.44 -3.63
C LYS A 239 -5.08 -24.21 -2.81
N ILE A 240 -4.39 -23.11 -3.09
CA ILE A 240 -4.66 -21.78 -2.51
C ILE A 240 -4.90 -20.82 -3.67
N ARG A 241 -5.90 -19.94 -3.53
CA ARG A 241 -6.08 -18.77 -4.39
C ARG A 241 -5.72 -17.51 -3.62
N ILE A 242 -5.05 -16.61 -4.32
CA ILE A 242 -4.79 -15.25 -3.88
C ILE A 242 -5.53 -14.33 -4.85
N ASP A 243 -6.57 -13.68 -4.38
CA ASP A 243 -7.45 -12.83 -5.17
C ASP A 243 -6.92 -11.40 -5.23
N GLU A 244 -6.32 -10.94 -4.14
CA GLU A 244 -5.72 -9.61 -4.09
C GLU A 244 -4.55 -9.55 -3.10
N ILE A 245 -3.53 -8.76 -3.43
CA ILE A 245 -2.48 -8.34 -2.50
C ILE A 245 -2.32 -6.83 -2.60
N SER A 246 -2.36 -6.12 -1.47
CA SER A 246 -1.91 -4.74 -1.37
C SER A 246 -0.85 -4.60 -0.28
N ILE A 247 0.18 -3.78 -0.55
CA ILE A 247 1.22 -3.41 0.40
C ILE A 247 1.38 -1.90 0.28
N ASP A 248 0.91 -1.21 1.30
CA ASP A 248 0.83 0.25 1.33
C ASP A 248 1.61 0.79 2.53
N ASP A 249 2.11 2.03 2.44
CA ASP A 249 2.78 2.67 3.59
C ASP A 249 1.81 2.84 4.74
N GLY A 250 2.12 2.33 5.93
CA GLY A 250 1.22 2.41 7.08
C GLY A 250 0.90 3.85 7.51
N ARG A 251 1.80 4.80 7.24
CA ARG A 251 1.50 6.22 7.39
C ARG A 251 0.99 6.70 6.04
N PRO A 252 -0.32 6.95 5.87
CA PRO A 252 -0.75 7.74 4.73
C PRO A 252 0.11 8.99 4.75
N LYS A 253 0.77 9.30 3.62
CA LYS A 253 1.44 10.58 3.52
C LYS A 253 0.36 11.59 3.89
N PRO A 254 0.66 12.57 4.77
CA PRO A 254 -0.28 13.67 4.92
C PRO A 254 -0.60 14.06 3.49
N ASP A 255 -1.88 14.03 3.12
CA ASP A 255 -2.29 14.75 1.94
C ASP A 255 -1.62 16.08 2.14
N THR A 256 -0.63 16.39 1.30
CA THR A 256 -0.34 17.78 1.06
C THR A 256 -1.69 18.26 0.59
N GLU A 257 -2.48 18.85 1.52
CA GLU A 257 -3.89 19.21 1.29
C GLU A 257 -3.93 19.72 -0.13
N ASN A 258 -4.48 18.91 -1.06
CA ASN A 258 -4.16 19.04 -2.47
C ASN A 258 -4.29 20.51 -2.81
N ALA A 259 -3.18 21.12 -3.20
CA ALA A 259 -3.09 22.56 -3.25
C ALA A 259 -4.28 23.06 -4.08
N MET A 260 -5.14 23.86 -3.47
CA MET A 260 -6.42 24.19 -4.06
C MET A 260 -6.41 25.65 -4.48
N VAL A 261 -6.76 25.91 -5.74
CA VAL A 261 -7.05 27.27 -6.19
C VAL A 261 -8.54 27.52 -6.03
N ALA A 262 -8.90 28.53 -5.23
CA ALA A 262 -10.30 28.89 -4.99
C ALA A 262 -10.48 30.41 -4.87
N PRO A 263 -11.39 31.04 -5.65
CA PRO A 263 -12.26 30.41 -6.65
C PRO A 263 -11.49 29.95 -7.90
N ASN A 264 -12.08 29.01 -8.65
CA ASN A 264 -11.63 28.58 -9.96
C ASN A 264 -12.88 28.46 -10.87
N PRO A 265 -13.16 29.41 -11.78
CA PRO A 265 -12.24 30.43 -12.29
C PRO A 265 -11.81 31.49 -11.25
N ALA A 266 -10.52 31.83 -11.28
CA ALA A 266 -9.93 32.90 -10.50
C ALA A 266 -10.08 34.24 -11.24
N LYS A 267 -10.02 35.36 -10.51
CA LYS A 267 -10.06 36.67 -11.14
C LYS A 267 -8.69 37.04 -11.72
N ARG A 268 -8.66 37.86 -12.76
CA ARG A 268 -7.41 38.33 -13.40
C ARG A 268 -6.44 39.05 -12.45
N ASP A 269 -6.95 39.69 -11.41
CA ASP A 269 -6.15 40.50 -10.48
C ASP A 269 -5.66 39.72 -9.24
N HIS A 270 -6.26 38.57 -8.94
CA HIS A 270 -5.89 37.76 -7.77
C HIS A 270 -6.20 36.27 -7.95
N ILE A 271 -5.23 35.45 -7.58
CA ILE A 271 -5.34 34.00 -7.54
C ILE A 271 -5.02 33.56 -6.11
N THR A 272 -5.92 32.82 -5.48
CA THR A 272 -5.73 32.34 -4.11
C THR A 272 -5.39 30.87 -4.13
N LEU A 273 -4.27 30.50 -3.50
CA LEU A 273 -3.83 29.13 -3.29
C LEU A 273 -3.98 28.76 -1.81
N SER A 274 -4.76 27.72 -1.52
CA SER A 274 -4.83 27.08 -0.21
C SER A 274 -3.94 25.84 -0.24
N ALA A 275 -2.79 25.91 0.44
CA ALA A 275 -1.82 24.84 0.51
C ALA A 275 -0.88 25.04 1.72
N LYS A 276 -0.68 23.99 2.51
CA LYS A 276 0.25 24.01 3.66
C LYS A 276 1.68 23.74 3.19
N GLY A 277 2.65 24.35 3.86
CA GLY A 277 4.06 24.07 3.62
C GLY A 277 4.59 24.54 2.27
N VAL A 278 3.89 25.43 1.56
CA VAL A 278 4.40 25.98 0.29
C VAL A 278 5.50 27.01 0.56
N ASN A 279 6.62 26.89 -0.17
CA ASN A 279 7.61 27.95 -0.23
C ASN A 279 7.05 29.10 -1.09
N ALA A 280 6.57 30.17 -0.47
CA ALA A 280 5.95 31.31 -1.15
C ALA A 280 6.81 31.91 -2.28
N SER A 281 8.14 31.84 -2.16
CA SER A 281 9.09 32.36 -3.16
C SER A 281 9.19 31.50 -4.42
N SER A 282 8.72 30.26 -4.37
CA SER A 282 8.72 29.31 -5.49
C SER A 282 7.46 29.39 -6.37
N LEU A 283 6.42 30.10 -5.94
CA LEU A 283 5.15 30.17 -6.66
C LEU A 283 5.31 30.90 -8.00
N ARG A 284 4.88 30.27 -9.09
CA ARG A 284 4.95 30.77 -10.48
C ARG A 284 3.62 30.56 -11.18
N LEU A 285 3.15 31.58 -11.90
CA LEU A 285 2.03 31.44 -12.84
C LEU A 285 2.58 31.31 -14.25
N ILE A 286 2.20 30.25 -14.94
CA ILE A 286 2.76 29.86 -16.24
C ILE A 286 1.62 29.76 -17.25
N ASP A 287 1.74 30.43 -18.39
CA ASP A 287 0.78 30.32 -19.47
C ASP A 287 0.96 29.01 -20.27
N LEU A 288 0.01 28.70 -21.16
CA LEU A 288 0.06 27.47 -21.98
C LEU A 288 1.27 27.39 -22.93
N ASN A 289 1.96 28.51 -23.16
CA ASN A 289 3.18 28.54 -23.98
C ASN A 289 4.44 28.35 -23.11
N GLY A 290 4.28 28.06 -21.81
CA GLY A 290 5.39 27.89 -20.88
C GLY A 290 6.01 29.19 -20.39
N ARG A 291 5.41 30.36 -20.71
CA ARG A 291 5.94 31.65 -20.25
C ARG A 291 5.47 31.93 -18.82
N VAL A 292 6.44 32.20 -17.95
CA VAL A 292 6.20 32.64 -16.57
C VAL A 292 5.71 34.09 -16.57
N LEU A 293 4.54 34.32 -16.00
CA LEU A 293 3.99 35.66 -15.83
C LEU A 293 4.56 36.33 -14.58
N PRO A 294 5.01 37.60 -14.67
CA PRO A 294 5.45 38.34 -13.50
C PRO A 294 4.32 38.51 -12.49
N SER A 295 4.57 38.15 -11.24
CA SER A 295 3.56 38.15 -10.18
C SER A 295 4.17 38.40 -8.82
N LYS A 296 3.40 38.99 -7.91
CA LYS A 296 3.74 39.16 -6.50
C LYS A 296 2.98 38.13 -5.66
N THR A 297 3.70 37.36 -4.86
CA THR A 297 3.11 36.44 -3.88
C THR A 297 3.02 37.11 -2.52
N VAL A 298 1.88 36.97 -1.86
CA VAL A 298 1.64 37.44 -0.49
C VAL A 298 1.08 36.27 0.31
N MET A 299 1.66 36.00 1.48
CA MET A 299 1.08 35.06 2.43
C MET A 299 -0.04 35.79 3.18
N GLU A 300 -1.29 35.35 3.02
CA GLU A 300 -2.42 35.96 3.72
C GLU A 300 -2.49 35.44 5.16
N THR A 301 -2.45 34.12 5.30
CA THR A 301 -2.44 33.39 6.58
C THR A 301 -1.64 32.11 6.42
N ALA A 302 -1.39 31.39 7.53
CA ALA A 302 -0.79 30.07 7.47
C ALA A 302 -1.61 29.15 6.54
N GLY A 303 -0.96 28.63 5.49
CA GLY A 303 -1.60 27.74 4.51
C GLY A 303 -2.39 28.45 3.40
N LYS A 304 -2.40 29.78 3.33
CA LYS A 304 -3.13 30.54 2.30
C LYS A 304 -2.24 31.60 1.66
N LEU A 305 -2.01 31.48 0.36
CA LEU A 305 -1.22 32.41 -0.44
C LEU A 305 -2.09 33.12 -1.47
N SER A 306 -1.80 34.40 -1.70
CA SER A 306 -2.39 35.22 -2.74
C SER A 306 -1.32 35.54 -3.77
N LEU A 307 -1.59 35.23 -5.03
CA LEU A 307 -0.77 35.61 -6.16
C LEU A 307 -1.45 36.74 -6.92
N LYS A 308 -0.74 37.86 -7.07
CA LYS A 308 -1.18 39.04 -7.82
C LYS A 308 -0.31 39.21 -9.06
N PRO A 309 -0.81 38.88 -10.26
CA PRO A 309 -0.11 39.19 -11.51
C PRO A 309 0.21 40.69 -11.60
N LEU A 310 1.41 41.05 -12.07
CA LEU A 310 1.79 42.47 -12.26
C LEU A 310 1.06 43.12 -13.45
N SER A 311 0.51 42.30 -14.34
CA SER A 311 -0.37 42.71 -15.43
C SER A 311 -1.51 41.71 -15.55
N PRO A 312 -2.76 42.15 -15.77
CA PRO A 312 -3.90 41.24 -15.90
C PRO A 312 -3.66 40.21 -17.01
N PRO A 313 -3.64 38.91 -16.70
CA PRO A 313 -3.56 37.87 -17.72
C PRO A 313 -4.83 37.85 -18.57
N ALA A 314 -4.70 37.33 -19.78
CA ALA A 314 -5.87 37.02 -20.61
C ALA A 314 -6.73 35.95 -19.92
N SER A 315 -8.02 35.89 -20.26
CA SER A 315 -8.84 34.76 -19.82
C SER A 315 -8.33 33.47 -20.47
N GLY A 316 -8.29 32.39 -19.70
CA GLY A 316 -7.78 31.11 -20.19
C GLY A 316 -7.31 30.19 -19.08
N ILE A 317 -6.62 29.12 -19.49
CA ILE A 317 -6.03 28.13 -18.59
C ILE A 317 -4.57 28.50 -18.35
N TYR A 318 -4.16 28.40 -17.08
CA TYR A 318 -2.77 28.59 -16.65
C TYR A 318 -2.37 27.44 -15.71
N ILE A 319 -1.07 27.29 -15.52
CA ILE A 319 -0.48 26.39 -14.53
C ILE A 319 0.11 27.22 -13.40
N LEU A 320 -0.28 26.92 -12.18
CA LEU A 320 0.30 27.46 -10.97
C LEU A 320 1.28 26.44 -10.41
N GLN A 321 2.58 26.67 -10.58
CA GLN A 321 3.66 25.79 -10.13
C GLN A 321 4.28 26.32 -8.83
N PHE A 322 4.65 25.44 -7.91
CA PHE A 322 5.32 25.78 -6.66
C PHE A 322 6.11 24.60 -6.10
N GLN A 323 6.98 24.88 -5.14
CA GLN A 323 7.70 23.90 -4.33
C GLN A 323 7.19 23.94 -2.90
N ASN A 324 7.02 22.77 -2.32
CA ASN A 324 6.81 22.59 -0.89
C ASN A 324 8.13 22.80 -0.13
N GLN A 325 8.04 22.99 1.19
CA GLN A 325 9.20 23.18 2.08
C GLN A 325 10.13 21.95 2.12
N ASP A 326 9.61 20.78 1.75
CA ASP A 326 10.37 19.54 1.58
C ASP A 326 11.09 19.44 0.22
N GLY A 327 10.95 20.46 -0.64
CA GLY A 327 11.56 20.53 -1.97
C GLY A 327 10.76 19.84 -3.08
N GLN A 328 9.59 19.26 -2.78
CA GLN A 328 8.76 18.64 -3.82
C GLN A 328 8.08 19.70 -4.69
N GLU A 329 8.18 19.55 -6.01
CA GLU A 329 7.47 20.37 -6.97
C GLU A 329 6.03 19.88 -7.17
N GLN A 330 5.09 20.82 -7.20
CA GLN A 330 3.68 20.60 -7.49
C GLN A 330 3.18 21.63 -8.50
N ALA A 331 2.13 21.26 -9.22
CA ALA A 331 1.49 22.11 -10.21
C ALA A 331 -0.02 21.92 -10.17
N VAL A 332 -0.76 23.02 -10.24
CA VAL A 332 -2.23 23.01 -10.25
C VAL A 332 -2.77 23.86 -11.38
N LYS A 333 -3.83 23.35 -12.02
CA LYS A 333 -4.48 24.03 -13.14
C LYS A 333 -5.42 25.11 -12.62
N VAL A 334 -5.25 26.34 -13.10
CA VAL A 334 -6.14 27.46 -12.80
C VAL A 334 -6.79 27.98 -14.07
N MET A 335 -8.09 28.19 -14.04
CA MET A 335 -8.82 28.95 -15.04
C MET A 335 -8.89 30.39 -14.57
N ILE A 336 -8.65 31.36 -15.44
CA ILE A 336 -8.77 32.79 -15.15
C ILE A 336 -9.86 33.37 -16.03
N GLU A 337 -10.78 34.12 -15.41
CA GLU A 337 -11.83 34.91 -16.07
C GLU A 337 -11.65 36.41 -15.86
#